data_AF-A0A1S1QP42-F1
#
_entry.id   AF-A0A1S1QP42-F1
#
_cell.length_a   1.000
_cell.length_b   1.000
_cell.length_c   1.000
_cell.angle_alpha   90.00
_cell.angle_beta   90.00
_cell.angle_gamma   90.00
#
_symmetry.space_group_name_H-M   'P 1'
#
loop_
_entity.id
_entity.type
_entity.pdbx_description
1 polymer ?
#
loop_
_entity_poly.entity_id
_entity_poly.type
_entity_poly.pdbx_seq_one_letter_code
_entity_poly.pdbx_strand_id
1 'polypeptide(L)'
;MRLVKGETIFFIEELRQTATTQWCRSAHRSDNRARFYGRLDAALERRLRDAGPESLACQRLRQREVLGPKGDPSSLPKSTLNDLFGQSAADSLLFGIQRELRAALPYYDDVGRCSAELGVWTYAPYRDEWLTELTHLEEPRPRHAATALVWAVADWARHHHAVAAHLGFTPPVTAVEDLLVVSRGRLDAVTAVGLLTRVNRLAVTGELDRGGQVLGPVHDDLMSLAFDVVDLLPVVVDELRADLDVLLRIAGKLNPAGRGQVAEVLVPAFAEVMEVLFPTP
;
A
#
# COMPACT_ATOMS: atom_id res chain seq x y z
N MET A 1 -6.64 -4.83 24.20
CA MET A 1 -8.08 -5.03 23.95
C MET A 1 -8.22 -6.21 23.00
N ARG A 2 -8.75 -7.38 23.44
CA ARG A 2 -9.04 -8.47 22.49
C ARG A 2 -10.21 -8.00 21.63
N LEU A 3 -9.97 -7.80 20.34
CA LEU A 3 -11.06 -7.63 19.40
C LEU A 3 -11.93 -8.88 19.52
N VAL A 4 -13.23 -8.70 19.78
CA VAL A 4 -14.16 -9.81 19.77
C VAL A 4 -14.09 -10.40 18.36
N LYS A 5 -14.08 -11.73 18.21
CA LYS A 5 -13.92 -12.43 16.92
C LYS A 5 -14.83 -11.89 15.78
N GLY A 6 -15.93 -11.20 16.12
CA GLY A 6 -16.79 -10.47 15.18
C GLY A 6 -16.22 -9.15 14.62
N GLU A 7 -15.44 -8.38 15.37
CA GLU A 7 -14.84 -7.10 14.91
C GLU A 7 -13.73 -7.31 13.87
N THR A 8 -13.05 -8.45 13.93
CA THR A 8 -11.99 -8.84 13.00
C THR A 8 -12.55 -9.23 11.63
N ILE A 9 -13.68 -9.95 11.61
CA ILE A 9 -14.39 -10.29 10.37
C ILE A 9 -14.98 -9.03 9.72
N PHE A 10 -15.40 -8.07 10.56
CA PHE A 10 -16.06 -6.85 10.09
C PHE A 10 -15.16 -5.97 9.21
N PHE A 11 -13.90 -5.72 9.60
CA PHE A 11 -13.06 -4.80 8.81
C PHE A 11 -12.57 -5.40 7.47
N ILE A 12 -12.39 -6.72 7.36
CA ILE A 12 -12.05 -7.36 6.07
C ILE A 12 -13.23 -7.23 5.10
N GLU A 13 -14.46 -7.35 5.59
CA GLU A 13 -15.64 -7.11 4.76
C GLU A 13 -15.77 -5.63 4.37
N GLU A 14 -15.43 -4.69 5.25
CA GLU A 14 -15.34 -3.27 4.89
C GLU A 14 -14.33 -3.03 3.76
N LEU A 15 -13.15 -3.63 3.85
CA LEU A 15 -12.14 -3.57 2.77
C LEU A 15 -12.70 -4.11 1.45
N ARG A 16 -13.48 -5.20 1.48
CA ARG A 16 -14.10 -5.78 0.26
C ARG A 16 -15.22 -4.93 -0.34
N GLN A 17 -15.70 -3.91 0.37
CA GLN A 17 -16.83 -3.08 -0.02
C GLN A 17 -16.45 -1.65 -0.42
N THR A 18 -15.15 -1.29 -0.41
CA THR A 18 -14.68 0.05 -0.80
C THR A 18 -15.10 0.44 -2.22
N ALA A 19 -15.21 1.75 -2.47
CA ALA A 19 -15.61 2.27 -3.78
C ALA A 19 -14.64 1.84 -4.89
N THR A 20 -13.34 1.87 -4.59
CA THR A 20 -12.29 1.37 -5.49
C THR A 20 -12.43 -0.13 -5.80
N THR A 21 -12.83 -0.96 -4.83
CA THR A 21 -13.07 -2.40 -5.06
C THR A 21 -14.23 -2.61 -6.03
N GLN A 22 -15.34 -1.90 -5.82
CA GLN A 22 -16.51 -1.98 -6.69
C GLN A 22 -16.17 -1.52 -8.12
N TRP A 23 -15.43 -0.42 -8.23
CA TRP A 23 -14.93 0.08 -9.50
C TRP A 23 -14.02 -0.94 -10.19
N CYS A 24 -13.07 -1.54 -9.46
CA CYS A 24 -12.12 -2.50 -10.01
C CYS A 24 -12.82 -3.75 -10.56
N ARG A 25 -13.84 -4.26 -9.85
CA ARG A 25 -14.69 -5.37 -10.34
C ARG A 25 -15.46 -5.01 -11.61
N SER A 26 -15.92 -3.76 -11.73
CA SER A 26 -16.58 -3.28 -12.94
C SER A 26 -15.58 -3.12 -14.10
N ALA A 27 -14.42 -2.52 -13.83
CA ALA A 27 -13.37 -2.29 -14.81
C ALA A 27 -12.84 -3.60 -15.41
N HIS A 28 -12.67 -4.65 -14.60
CA HIS A 28 -12.22 -5.97 -15.07
C HIS A 28 -13.22 -6.66 -16.02
N ARG A 29 -14.50 -6.27 -16.00
CA ARG A 29 -15.51 -6.77 -16.95
C ARG A 29 -15.49 -6.03 -18.28
N SER A 30 -14.71 -4.95 -18.39
CA SER A 30 -14.63 -4.12 -19.59
C SER A 30 -13.35 -4.42 -20.38
N ASP A 31 -13.49 -5.21 -21.46
CA ASP A 31 -12.40 -5.51 -22.39
C ASP A 31 -11.69 -4.26 -22.92
N ASN A 32 -12.44 -3.17 -23.11
CA ASN A 32 -11.91 -1.91 -23.61
C ASN A 32 -10.99 -1.25 -22.58
N ARG A 33 -11.38 -1.21 -21.30
CA ARG A 33 -10.54 -0.67 -20.22
C ARG A 33 -9.31 -1.53 -20.01
N ALA A 34 -9.46 -2.85 -19.99
CA ALA A 34 -8.33 -3.77 -19.85
C ALA A 34 -7.28 -3.57 -20.96
N ARG A 35 -7.72 -3.51 -22.23
CA ARG A 35 -6.82 -3.25 -23.37
C ARG A 35 -6.18 -1.87 -23.30
N PHE A 36 -6.91 -0.87 -22.87
CA PHE A 36 -6.40 0.49 -22.74
C PHE A 36 -5.31 0.58 -21.67
N TYR A 37 -5.58 0.08 -20.45
CA TYR A 37 -4.60 0.11 -19.36
C TYR A 37 -3.35 -0.71 -19.67
N GLY A 38 -3.50 -1.90 -20.26
CA GLY A 38 -2.35 -2.70 -20.68
C GLY A 38 -1.47 -1.99 -21.73
N ARG A 39 -2.05 -1.21 -22.64
CA ARG A 39 -1.27 -0.40 -23.60
C ARG A 39 -0.58 0.78 -22.95
N LEU A 40 -1.25 1.47 -22.02
CA LEU A 40 -0.71 2.61 -21.31
C LEU A 40 0.46 2.20 -20.41
N ASP A 41 0.30 1.11 -19.65
CA ASP A 41 1.37 0.50 -18.83
C ASP A 41 2.60 0.17 -19.70
N ALA A 42 2.41 -0.56 -20.80
CA ALA A 42 3.50 -0.88 -21.73
C ALA A 42 4.13 0.34 -22.42
N ALA A 43 3.41 1.44 -22.57
CA ALA A 43 3.94 2.70 -23.10
C ALA A 43 4.81 3.43 -22.06
N LEU A 44 4.37 3.44 -20.80
CA LEU A 44 5.12 3.98 -19.67
C LEU A 44 6.44 3.24 -19.47
N GLU A 45 6.39 1.91 -19.47
CA GLU A 45 7.56 1.05 -19.35
C GLU A 45 8.62 1.31 -20.43
N ARG A 46 8.18 1.54 -21.68
CA ARG A 46 9.10 1.91 -22.77
C ARG A 46 9.78 3.25 -22.50
N ARG A 47 9.04 4.25 -22.01
CA ARG A 47 9.59 5.58 -21.74
C ARG A 47 10.53 5.60 -20.55
N LEU A 48 10.23 4.82 -19.51
CA LEU A 48 11.10 4.74 -18.35
C LEU A 48 12.50 4.26 -18.74
N ARG A 49 12.61 3.29 -19.66
CA ARG A 49 13.90 2.82 -20.19
C ARG A 49 14.70 3.92 -20.88
N ASP A 50 14.04 4.91 -21.46
CA ASP A 50 14.68 5.99 -22.20
C ASP A 50 15.09 7.17 -21.31
N ALA A 51 14.31 7.47 -20.26
CA ALA A 51 14.44 8.72 -19.49
C ALA A 51 14.83 8.56 -18.00
N GLY A 52 14.66 7.37 -17.42
CA GLY A 52 14.83 7.13 -15.98
C GLY A 52 13.65 7.61 -15.10
N PRO A 53 13.54 7.12 -13.85
CA PRO A 53 12.35 7.29 -13.00
C PRO A 53 12.08 8.73 -12.56
N GLU A 54 13.11 9.46 -12.14
CA GLU A 54 12.96 10.87 -11.71
C GLU A 54 12.52 11.78 -12.86
N SER A 55 13.03 11.52 -14.06
CA SER A 55 12.61 12.25 -15.26
C SER A 55 11.15 11.96 -15.59
N LEU A 56 10.68 10.72 -15.40
CA LEU A 56 9.29 10.35 -15.68
C LEU A 56 8.32 10.99 -14.66
N ALA A 57 8.74 11.13 -13.40
CA ALA A 57 7.94 11.78 -12.36
C ALA A 57 7.68 13.27 -12.62
N CYS A 58 8.62 13.94 -13.28
CA CYS A 58 8.47 15.33 -13.69
C CYS A 58 7.72 15.49 -15.02
N GLN A 59 7.43 14.40 -15.74
CA GLN A 59 6.85 14.43 -17.07
C GLN A 59 5.34 14.15 -17.04
N ARG A 60 4.56 15.14 -17.47
CA ARG A 60 3.17 14.90 -17.87
C ARG A 60 3.14 14.22 -19.24
N LEU A 61 2.60 13.01 -19.29
CA LEU A 61 2.29 12.36 -20.57
C LEU A 61 1.32 13.21 -21.36
N ARG A 62 1.67 13.54 -22.61
CA ARG A 62 0.69 14.08 -23.55
C ARG A 62 -0.16 12.91 -24.06
N GLN A 63 -1.47 13.11 -24.15
CA GLN A 63 -2.44 12.11 -24.63
C GLN A 63 -2.06 11.42 -25.96
N ARG A 64 -1.44 12.18 -26.89
CA ARG A 64 -0.93 11.68 -28.18
C ARG A 64 0.20 10.64 -28.04
N GLU A 65 0.97 10.71 -26.97
CA GLU A 65 2.14 9.86 -26.74
C GLU A 65 1.73 8.48 -26.21
N VAL A 66 0.65 8.42 -25.45
CA VAL A 66 0.05 7.19 -24.91
C VAL A 66 -0.57 6.33 -26.01
N LEU A 67 -1.22 6.97 -26.99
CA LEU A 67 -1.98 6.27 -28.03
C LEU A 67 -1.13 5.89 -29.26
N GLY A 68 0.09 6.43 -29.35
CA GLY A 68 1.07 6.16 -30.41
C GLY A 68 0.74 6.83 -31.76
N PRO A 69 1.71 6.86 -32.71
CA PRO A 69 1.54 7.53 -34.02
C PRO A 69 0.54 6.84 -34.96
N LYS A 70 0.20 5.56 -34.71
CA LYS A 70 -0.89 4.84 -35.40
C LYS A 70 -2.23 4.94 -34.68
N GLY A 71 -2.26 5.44 -33.45
CA GLY A 71 -3.48 5.92 -32.82
C GLY A 71 -3.78 7.28 -33.43
N ASP A 72 -4.33 7.30 -34.63
CA ASP A 72 -4.78 8.55 -35.21
C ASP A 72 -5.74 9.21 -34.20
N PRO A 73 -5.47 10.44 -33.71
CA PRO A 73 -6.37 11.13 -32.79
C PRO A 73 -7.76 11.38 -33.40
N SER A 74 -7.96 11.16 -34.72
CA SER A 74 -9.28 11.04 -35.35
C SER A 74 -9.86 9.60 -35.43
N SER A 75 -9.07 8.55 -35.15
CA SER A 75 -9.51 7.14 -35.18
C SER A 75 -10.03 6.60 -33.84
N LEU A 76 -9.66 7.23 -32.73
CA LEU A 76 -10.44 7.13 -31.49
C LEU A 76 -11.40 8.31 -31.53
N PRO A 77 -12.72 8.10 -31.68
CA PRO A 77 -13.66 9.21 -31.66
C PRO A 77 -13.42 10.01 -30.37
N LYS A 78 -13.46 11.34 -30.45
CA LYS A 78 -13.42 12.24 -29.26
C LYS A 78 -14.41 11.83 -28.17
N SER A 79 -15.39 10.99 -28.52
CA SER A 79 -16.30 10.32 -27.59
C SER A 79 -15.59 9.28 -26.72
N THR A 80 -14.69 8.40 -27.21
CA THR A 80 -14.23 7.21 -26.45
C THR A 80 -13.49 7.51 -25.14
N LEU A 81 -12.70 8.59 -25.04
CA LEU A 81 -12.06 8.97 -23.76
C LEU A 81 -13.01 9.75 -22.85
N ASN A 82 -13.94 10.54 -23.39
CA ASN A 82 -15.00 11.16 -22.60
C ASN A 82 -16.05 10.13 -22.14
N ASP A 83 -16.30 9.10 -22.95
CA ASP A 83 -17.20 7.98 -22.69
C ASP A 83 -16.59 7.00 -21.68
N LEU A 84 -15.26 6.79 -21.71
CA LEU A 84 -14.56 5.92 -20.75
C LEU A 84 -14.14 6.64 -19.47
N PHE A 85 -13.77 7.93 -19.53
CA PHE A 85 -13.09 8.69 -18.45
C PHE A 85 -13.56 10.14 -18.23
N GLY A 86 -14.47 10.68 -19.05
CA GLY A 86 -14.91 12.07 -18.95
C GLY A 86 -15.74 12.33 -17.69
N GLN A 87 -16.01 13.61 -17.38
CA GLN A 87 -16.88 14.01 -16.25
C GLN A 87 -18.29 13.39 -16.28
N SER A 88 -18.73 12.92 -17.45
CA SER A 88 -20.04 12.27 -17.65
C SER A 88 -19.93 10.74 -17.75
N ALA A 89 -18.74 10.15 -17.68
CA ALA A 89 -18.57 8.70 -17.62
C ALA A 89 -19.08 8.22 -16.27
N ALA A 90 -20.25 7.59 -16.26
CA ALA A 90 -20.93 7.11 -15.06
C ALA A 90 -20.06 6.18 -14.18
N ASP A 91 -19.01 5.60 -14.78
CA ASP A 91 -18.10 4.63 -14.16
C ASP A 91 -16.69 5.18 -13.87
N SER A 92 -16.51 6.49 -13.75
CA SER A 92 -15.20 7.02 -13.33
C SER A 92 -14.97 6.81 -11.84
N LEU A 93 -13.78 6.31 -11.50
CA LEU A 93 -13.38 5.98 -10.13
C LEU A 93 -13.54 7.17 -9.19
N LEU A 94 -13.10 8.35 -9.63
CA LEU A 94 -13.01 9.53 -8.78
C LEU A 94 -14.38 10.07 -8.33
N PHE A 95 -15.49 9.70 -9.01
CA PHE A 95 -16.83 10.06 -8.53
C PHE A 95 -17.28 9.17 -7.37
N GLY A 96 -16.86 7.90 -7.36
CA GLY A 96 -17.24 6.93 -6.34
C GLY A 96 -16.49 7.07 -5.03
N ILE A 97 -15.26 7.61 -5.04
CA ILE A 97 -14.46 7.78 -3.82
C ILE A 97 -14.94 8.95 -2.95
N GLN A 98 -14.67 8.84 -1.65
CA GLN A 98 -14.99 9.87 -0.66
C GLN A 98 -14.39 11.23 -1.03
N ARG A 99 -15.11 12.32 -0.72
CA ARG A 99 -14.72 13.68 -1.11
C ARG A 99 -13.40 14.10 -0.49
N GLU A 100 -13.17 13.71 0.76
CA GLU A 100 -11.97 14.01 1.54
C GLU A 100 -10.75 13.33 0.90
N LEU A 101 -10.89 12.05 0.51
CA LEU A 101 -9.85 11.33 -0.23
C LEU A 101 -9.58 11.97 -1.59
N ARG A 102 -10.63 12.33 -2.32
CA ARG A 102 -10.51 13.01 -3.62
C ARG A 102 -9.76 14.33 -3.50
N ALA A 103 -9.97 15.09 -2.42
CA ALA A 103 -9.29 16.35 -2.17
C ALA A 103 -7.80 16.17 -1.83
N ALA A 104 -7.43 15.04 -1.22
CA ALA A 104 -6.05 14.70 -0.88
C ALA A 104 -5.21 14.24 -2.09
N LEU A 105 -5.84 13.87 -3.20
CA LEU A 105 -5.16 13.38 -4.40
C LEU A 105 -4.81 14.53 -5.36
N PRO A 106 -3.64 14.50 -6.02
CA PRO A 106 -3.21 15.55 -6.95
C PRO A 106 -3.86 15.47 -8.35
N TYR A 107 -4.91 14.67 -8.54
CA TYR A 107 -5.48 14.33 -9.86
C TYR A 107 -6.62 15.28 -10.26
N TYR A 108 -6.29 16.45 -10.81
CA TYR A 108 -7.29 17.48 -11.14
C TYR A 108 -7.72 17.54 -12.62
N ASP A 109 -6.95 16.96 -13.53
CA ASP A 109 -7.25 16.91 -14.97
C ASP A 109 -7.58 15.49 -15.46
N ASP A 110 -8.12 15.36 -16.68
CA ASP A 110 -8.55 14.07 -17.26
C ASP A 110 -7.40 13.06 -17.34
N VAL A 111 -6.16 13.54 -17.55
CA VAL A 111 -4.96 12.71 -17.54
C VAL A 111 -4.73 12.16 -16.14
N GLY A 112 -4.79 12.99 -15.10
CA GLY A 112 -4.70 12.57 -13.72
C GLY A 112 -5.76 11.54 -13.33
N ARG A 113 -7.00 11.65 -13.84
CA ARG A 113 -8.04 10.65 -13.59
C ARG A 113 -7.69 9.29 -14.19
N CYS A 114 -7.27 9.30 -15.45
CA CYS A 114 -6.81 8.11 -16.15
C CYS A 114 -5.63 7.45 -15.42
N SER A 115 -4.67 8.24 -14.97
CA SER A 115 -3.52 7.74 -14.23
C SER A 115 -3.92 7.17 -12.86
N ALA A 116 -4.86 7.80 -12.14
CA ALA A 116 -5.40 7.27 -10.89
C ALA A 116 -6.06 5.90 -11.10
N GLU A 117 -6.86 5.75 -12.15
CA GLU A 117 -7.52 4.49 -12.50
C GLU A 117 -6.51 3.42 -12.95
N LEU A 118 -5.44 3.79 -13.67
CA LEU A 118 -4.32 2.90 -14.00
C LEU A 118 -3.60 2.41 -12.73
N GLY A 119 -3.38 3.29 -11.76
CA GLY A 119 -2.79 2.92 -10.46
C GLY A 119 -3.64 1.88 -9.74
N VAL A 120 -4.96 2.06 -9.69
CA VAL A 120 -5.88 1.06 -9.12
C VAL A 120 -5.88 -0.24 -9.92
N TRP A 121 -5.88 -0.15 -11.26
CA TRP A 121 -5.87 -1.32 -12.14
C TRP A 121 -4.64 -2.19 -11.92
N THR A 122 -3.45 -1.58 -11.94
CA THR A 122 -2.17 -2.30 -11.78
C THR A 122 -1.94 -2.77 -10.34
N TYR A 123 -2.52 -2.10 -9.35
CA TYR A 123 -2.44 -2.51 -7.94
C TYR A 123 -3.38 -3.65 -7.57
N ALA A 124 -4.44 -3.89 -8.34
CA ALA A 124 -5.48 -4.86 -7.98
C ALA A 124 -4.95 -6.28 -7.63
N PRO A 125 -3.98 -6.86 -8.38
CA PRO A 125 -3.43 -8.17 -8.03
C PRO A 125 -2.74 -8.20 -6.66
N TYR A 126 -1.91 -7.19 -6.35
CA TYR A 126 -1.20 -7.06 -5.07
C TYR A 126 -2.16 -6.91 -3.90
N ARG A 127 -3.26 -6.19 -4.13
CA ARG A 127 -4.33 -6.07 -3.14
C ARG A 127 -5.04 -7.39 -2.89
N ASP A 128 -5.38 -8.13 -3.95
CA ASP A 128 -6.09 -9.40 -3.82
C ASP A 128 -5.22 -10.44 -3.09
N GLU A 129 -3.91 -10.45 -3.34
CA GLU A 129 -2.94 -11.24 -2.59
C GLU A 129 -2.91 -10.83 -1.11
N TRP A 130 -2.74 -9.53 -0.82
CA TRP A 130 -2.78 -9.01 0.55
C TRP A 130 -4.08 -9.37 1.29
N LEU A 131 -5.25 -9.21 0.66
CA LEU A 131 -6.53 -9.59 1.26
C LEU A 131 -6.63 -11.11 1.49
N THR A 132 -6.11 -11.92 0.57
CA THR A 132 -6.08 -13.38 0.71
C THR A 132 -5.25 -13.78 1.92
N GLU A 133 -4.05 -13.20 2.08
CA GLU A 133 -3.19 -13.43 3.24
C GLU A 133 -3.91 -13.06 4.55
N LEU A 134 -4.61 -11.91 4.59
CA LEU A 134 -5.37 -11.50 5.77
C LEU A 134 -6.50 -12.49 6.12
N THR A 135 -7.16 -13.09 5.13
CA THR A 135 -8.21 -14.09 5.39
C THR A 135 -7.69 -15.41 5.95
N HIS A 136 -6.40 -15.70 5.76
CA HIS A 136 -5.77 -16.91 6.30
C HIS A 136 -5.24 -16.73 7.73
N LEU A 137 -5.21 -15.50 8.25
CA LEU A 137 -4.85 -15.25 9.64
C LEU A 137 -5.99 -15.64 10.56
N GLU A 138 -5.67 -16.34 11.66
CA GLU A 138 -6.67 -16.72 12.67
C GLU A 138 -7.26 -15.49 13.38
N GLU A 139 -6.42 -14.46 13.59
CA GLU A 139 -6.80 -13.16 14.16
C GLU A 139 -6.05 -12.01 13.45
N PRO A 140 -6.49 -11.54 12.28
CA PRO A 140 -5.86 -10.42 11.60
C PRO A 140 -6.00 -9.13 12.44
N ARG A 141 -4.88 -8.63 12.94
CA ARG A 141 -4.84 -7.38 13.71
C ARG A 141 -4.69 -6.20 12.74
N PRO A 142 -5.38 -5.06 12.98
CA PRO A 142 -5.28 -3.88 12.10
C PRO A 142 -3.84 -3.46 11.80
N ARG A 143 -2.94 -3.47 12.80
CA ARG A 143 -1.52 -3.16 12.56
C ARG A 143 -0.82 -4.12 11.61
N HIS A 144 -1.10 -5.43 11.69
CA HIS A 144 -0.51 -6.41 10.77
C HIS A 144 -1.05 -6.19 9.36
N ALA A 145 -2.34 -5.87 9.25
CA ALA A 145 -2.94 -5.48 7.98
C ALA A 145 -2.28 -4.22 7.40
N ALA A 146 -2.02 -3.19 8.22
CA ALA A 146 -1.37 -1.96 7.77
C ALA A 146 0.08 -2.19 7.34
N THR A 147 0.85 -2.97 8.11
CA THR A 147 2.21 -3.34 7.75
C THR A 147 2.25 -4.16 6.46
N ALA A 148 1.39 -5.18 6.33
CA ALA A 148 1.26 -5.98 5.11
C ALA A 148 0.80 -5.14 3.91
N LEU A 149 -0.05 -4.14 4.13
CA LEU A 149 -0.46 -3.19 3.09
C LEU A 149 0.73 -2.35 2.60
N VAL A 150 1.57 -1.85 3.51
CA VAL A 150 2.81 -1.14 3.14
C VAL A 150 3.71 -2.03 2.27
N TRP A 151 3.83 -3.31 2.60
CA TRP A 151 4.56 -4.27 1.78
C TRP A 151 3.96 -4.44 0.40
N ALA A 152 2.64 -4.64 0.30
CA ALA A 152 1.94 -4.77 -0.98
C ALA A 152 2.11 -3.53 -1.87
N VAL A 153 2.01 -2.33 -1.28
CA VAL A 153 2.23 -1.05 -1.99
C VAL A 153 3.68 -0.92 -2.46
N ALA A 154 4.64 -1.23 -1.60
CA ALA A 154 6.05 -1.20 -1.97
C ALA A 154 6.36 -2.20 -3.09
N ASP A 155 5.77 -3.40 -3.03
CA ASP A 155 5.98 -4.43 -4.04
C ASP A 155 5.37 -4.05 -5.38
N TRP A 156 4.15 -3.50 -5.39
CA TRP A 156 3.55 -2.91 -6.58
C TRP A 156 4.44 -1.83 -7.18
N ALA A 157 4.95 -0.90 -6.36
CA ALA A 157 5.76 0.20 -6.85
C ALA A 157 7.08 -0.27 -7.49
N ARG A 158 7.68 -1.36 -6.98
CA ARG A 158 8.89 -1.97 -7.58
C ARG A 158 8.60 -2.58 -8.95
N HIS A 159 7.49 -3.29 -9.07
CA HIS A 159 7.12 -4.01 -10.30
C HIS A 159 6.48 -3.11 -11.36
N HIS A 160 5.81 -2.05 -10.95
CA HIS A 160 5.17 -1.05 -11.81
C HIS A 160 5.83 0.32 -11.66
N HIS A 161 7.16 0.34 -11.71
CA HIS A 161 7.96 1.54 -11.46
C HIS A 161 7.62 2.71 -12.38
N ALA A 162 7.25 2.44 -13.64
CA ALA A 162 6.94 3.46 -14.61
C ALA A 162 5.57 4.09 -14.32
N VAL A 163 4.62 3.29 -13.84
CA VAL A 163 3.33 3.77 -13.35
C VAL A 163 3.51 4.60 -12.09
N ALA A 164 4.23 4.07 -11.09
CA ALA A 164 4.50 4.79 -9.84
C ALA A 164 5.20 6.13 -10.10
N ALA A 165 6.26 6.14 -10.92
CA ALA A 165 6.96 7.36 -11.30
C ALA A 165 6.03 8.31 -12.07
N HIS A 166 5.27 7.84 -13.06
CA HIS A 166 4.32 8.68 -13.80
C HIS A 166 3.26 9.35 -12.91
N LEU A 167 2.87 8.69 -11.82
CA LEU A 167 1.96 9.24 -10.79
C LEU A 167 2.65 10.23 -9.84
N GLY A 168 3.90 10.60 -10.07
CA GLY A 168 4.70 11.38 -9.13
C GLY A 168 4.89 10.66 -7.79
N PHE A 169 4.93 9.33 -7.83
CA PHE A 169 4.92 8.42 -6.67
C PHE A 169 3.64 8.43 -5.83
N THR A 170 2.58 9.10 -6.28
CA THR A 170 1.28 9.05 -5.60
C THR A 170 0.77 7.59 -5.54
N PRO A 171 0.30 7.11 -4.37
CA PRO A 171 -0.16 5.74 -4.22
C PRO A 171 -1.43 5.43 -5.03
N PRO A 172 -1.69 4.14 -5.31
CA PRO A 172 -2.99 3.70 -5.77
C PRO A 172 -4.07 4.14 -4.78
N VAL A 173 -5.15 4.75 -5.28
CA VAL A 173 -6.23 5.30 -4.44
C VAL A 173 -6.82 4.23 -3.52
N THR A 174 -6.91 2.99 -4.00
CA THR A 174 -7.36 1.83 -3.24
C THR A 174 -6.51 1.56 -2.01
N ALA A 175 -5.18 1.66 -2.12
CA ALA A 175 -4.29 1.45 -0.98
C ALA A 175 -4.50 2.52 0.09
N VAL A 176 -4.84 3.75 -0.31
CA VAL A 176 -5.19 4.82 0.64
C VAL A 176 -6.52 4.52 1.33
N GLU A 177 -7.56 4.12 0.59
CA GLU A 177 -8.83 3.68 1.19
C GLU A 177 -8.63 2.53 2.17
N ASP A 178 -7.84 1.53 1.78
CA ASP A 178 -7.54 0.37 2.61
C ASP A 178 -6.82 0.78 3.90
N LEU A 179 -5.85 1.70 3.84
CA LEU A 179 -5.16 2.20 5.02
C LEU A 179 -6.09 3.00 5.94
N LEU A 180 -6.99 3.81 5.38
CA LEU A 180 -7.99 4.55 6.15
C LEU A 180 -8.93 3.61 6.91
N VAL A 181 -9.41 2.54 6.26
CA VAL A 181 -10.24 1.49 6.89
C VAL A 181 -9.46 0.79 8.01
N VAL A 182 -8.23 0.36 7.72
CA VAL A 182 -7.39 -0.34 8.70
C VAL A 182 -7.03 0.54 9.91
N SER A 183 -6.82 1.84 9.69
CA SER A 183 -6.55 2.81 10.77
C SER A 183 -7.78 3.16 11.60
N ARG A 184 -8.98 2.71 11.20
CA ARG A 184 -10.27 2.98 11.88
C ARG A 184 -10.51 4.47 12.11
N GLY A 185 -10.15 5.29 11.11
CA GLY A 185 -10.34 6.75 11.15
C GLY A 185 -9.33 7.52 12.00
N ARG A 186 -8.27 6.88 12.50
CA ARG A 186 -7.17 7.58 13.19
C ARG A 186 -6.26 8.34 12.23
N LEU A 187 -6.18 7.88 11.00
CA LEU A 187 -5.42 8.52 9.93
C LEU A 187 -6.36 9.32 9.03
N ASP A 188 -6.00 10.56 8.71
CA ASP A 188 -6.68 11.33 7.67
C ASP A 188 -6.12 11.01 6.27
N ALA A 189 -6.89 11.36 5.23
CA ALA A 189 -6.54 11.05 3.85
C ALA A 189 -5.25 11.70 3.37
N VAL A 190 -4.93 12.93 3.81
CA VAL A 190 -3.72 13.64 3.37
C VAL A 190 -2.49 12.95 3.96
N THR A 191 -2.54 12.61 5.25
CA THR A 191 -1.47 11.90 5.93
C THR A 191 -1.27 10.49 5.35
N ALA A 192 -2.36 9.77 5.06
CA ALA A 192 -2.31 8.46 4.41
C ALA A 192 -1.65 8.52 3.01
N VAL A 193 -2.03 9.51 2.18
CA VAL A 193 -1.41 9.75 0.87
C VAL A 193 0.08 10.05 1.03
N GLY A 194 0.46 10.92 1.97
CA GLY A 194 1.85 11.30 2.22
C GLY A 194 2.72 10.10 2.62
N LEU A 195 2.24 9.28 3.56
CA LEU A 195 2.93 8.08 4.02
C LEU A 195 3.15 7.09 2.88
N LEU A 196 2.09 6.73 2.13
CA LEU A 196 2.20 5.77 1.04
C LEU A 196 2.95 6.32 -0.18
N THR A 197 2.97 7.64 -0.39
CA THR A 197 3.84 8.29 -1.39
C THR A 197 5.32 8.09 -1.02
N ARG A 198 5.67 8.23 0.27
CA ARG A 198 7.02 7.96 0.77
C ARG A 198 7.39 6.48 0.55
N VAL A 199 6.48 5.55 0.81
CA VAL A 199 6.66 4.11 0.53
C VAL A 199 7.00 3.87 -0.95
N ASN A 200 6.20 4.42 -1.86
CA ASN A 200 6.45 4.28 -3.31
C ASN A 200 7.79 4.85 -3.73
N ARG A 201 8.16 6.04 -3.22
CA ARG A 201 9.44 6.66 -3.55
C ARG A 201 10.60 5.77 -3.10
N LEU A 202 10.62 5.36 -1.83
CA LEU A 202 11.65 4.48 -1.27
C LEU A 202 11.75 3.15 -2.03
N ALA A 203 10.61 2.60 -2.45
CA ALA A 203 10.55 1.36 -3.20
C ALA A 203 11.13 1.49 -4.62
N VAL A 204 10.90 2.62 -5.30
CA VAL A 204 11.37 2.85 -6.69
C VAL A 204 12.81 3.37 -6.75
N THR A 205 13.21 4.28 -5.87
CA THR A 205 14.55 4.88 -5.91
C THR A 205 15.63 3.94 -5.39
N GLY A 206 15.25 2.86 -4.69
CA GLY A 206 16.20 1.88 -4.19
C GLY A 206 17.15 2.45 -3.13
N GLU A 207 16.76 3.55 -2.46
CA GLU A 207 17.49 4.12 -1.30
C GLU A 207 17.66 3.10 -0.15
N LEU A 208 17.02 1.94 -0.27
CA LEU A 208 16.97 0.88 0.71
C LEU A 208 17.27 -0.45 0.02
N ASP A 209 18.51 -0.93 0.16
CA ASP A 209 19.00 -2.18 -0.43
C ASP A 209 18.20 -3.38 0.11
N ARG A 210 17.43 -4.03 -0.78
CA ARG A 210 16.62 -5.26 -0.58
C ARG A 210 15.28 -5.08 0.13
N GLY A 211 14.33 -5.91 -0.32
CA GLY A 211 12.89 -5.90 -0.01
C GLY A 211 12.46 -6.12 1.45
N GLY A 212 13.35 -5.93 2.43
CA GLY A 212 13.05 -5.85 3.86
C GLY A 212 13.20 -4.45 4.46
N GLN A 213 13.72 -3.48 3.71
CA GLN A 213 14.12 -2.19 4.29
C GLN A 213 13.06 -1.08 4.19
N VAL A 214 12.10 -1.13 3.26
CA VAL A 214 11.10 -0.04 3.10
C VAL A 214 10.27 0.16 4.37
N LEU A 215 9.95 -0.92 5.09
CA LEU A 215 9.17 -0.85 6.30
C LEU A 215 9.90 -0.10 7.40
N GLY A 216 11.20 -0.29 7.62
CA GLY A 216 11.93 0.33 8.72
C GLY A 216 11.72 1.85 8.82
N PRO A 217 12.03 2.63 7.76
CA PRO A 217 11.89 4.08 7.78
C PRO A 217 10.46 4.63 7.84
N VAL A 218 9.44 3.81 7.55
CA VAL A 218 8.02 4.23 7.57
C VAL A 218 7.23 3.56 8.69
N HIS A 219 7.80 2.59 9.40
CA HIS A 219 7.11 1.81 10.42
C HIS A 219 6.76 2.70 11.61
N ASP A 220 7.71 3.50 12.08
CA ASP A 220 7.49 4.36 13.24
C ASP A 220 6.46 5.46 12.91
N ASP A 221 6.50 6.00 11.69
CA ASP A 221 5.47 6.91 11.18
C ASP A 221 4.11 6.21 11.12
N LEU A 222 4.04 5.01 10.54
CA LEU A 222 2.81 4.24 10.43
C LEU A 222 2.21 3.95 11.81
N MET A 223 3.04 3.49 12.75
CA MET A 223 2.59 3.15 14.10
C MET A 223 2.14 4.38 14.88
N SER A 224 2.87 5.49 14.79
CA SER A 224 2.54 6.72 15.52
C SER A 224 1.33 7.47 14.94
N LEU A 225 1.13 7.41 13.61
CA LEU A 225 0.05 8.13 12.94
C LEU A 225 -1.26 7.33 12.91
N ALA A 226 -1.20 6.01 12.72
CA ALA A 226 -2.39 5.19 12.54
C ALA A 226 -2.83 4.47 13.82
N PHE A 227 -1.98 4.36 14.84
CA PHE A 227 -2.26 3.58 16.05
C PHE A 227 -1.85 4.32 17.32
N ASP A 228 -2.52 4.03 18.43
CA ASP A 228 -2.17 4.60 19.73
C ASP A 228 -1.20 3.64 20.42
N VAL A 229 -0.03 4.13 20.82
CA VAL A 229 0.99 3.35 21.54
C VAL A 229 0.41 2.69 22.79
N VAL A 230 -0.52 3.36 23.47
CA VAL A 230 -1.18 2.82 24.68
C VAL A 230 -2.05 1.62 24.34
N ASP A 231 -2.76 1.65 23.21
CA ASP A 231 -3.56 0.52 22.72
C ASP A 231 -2.68 -0.64 22.20
N LEU A 232 -1.45 -0.32 21.76
CA LEU A 232 -0.48 -1.29 21.28
C LEU A 232 0.14 -2.10 22.43
N LEU A 233 0.32 -1.49 23.61
CA LEU A 233 1.08 -2.07 24.71
C LEU A 233 0.62 -3.48 25.13
N PRO A 234 -0.68 -3.74 25.39
CA PRO A 234 -1.12 -5.09 25.80
C PRO A 234 -0.83 -6.14 24.73
N VAL A 235 -0.89 -5.72 23.47
CA VAL A 235 -0.80 -6.62 22.34
C VAL A 235 0.67 -6.93 22.00
N VAL A 236 1.56 -5.94 22.11
CA VAL A 236 3.02 -6.12 22.02
C VAL A 236 3.48 -7.02 23.16
N VAL A 237 2.97 -6.81 24.37
CA VAL A 237 3.26 -7.68 25.52
C VAL A 237 2.79 -9.12 25.30
N ASP A 238 1.61 -9.32 24.71
CA ASP A 238 1.12 -10.66 24.40
C ASP A 238 1.93 -11.37 23.30
N GLU A 239 2.37 -10.65 22.26
CA GLU A 239 3.28 -11.19 21.22
C GLU A 239 4.65 -11.53 21.81
N LEU A 240 5.25 -10.62 22.57
CA LEU A 240 6.52 -10.85 23.26
C LEU A 240 6.42 -12.07 24.18
N ARG A 241 5.29 -12.24 24.88
CA ARG A 241 5.05 -13.43 25.72
C ARG A 241 5.00 -14.70 24.88
N ALA A 242 4.28 -14.71 23.77
CA ALA A 242 4.18 -15.88 22.90
C ALA A 242 5.55 -16.27 22.30
N ASP A 243 6.34 -15.29 21.87
CA ASP A 243 7.70 -15.51 21.35
C ASP A 243 8.65 -16.00 22.44
N LEU A 244 8.54 -15.44 23.65
CA LEU A 244 9.30 -15.92 24.80
C LEU A 244 8.94 -17.36 25.15
N ASP A 245 7.67 -17.75 25.07
CA ASP A 245 7.25 -19.14 25.30
C ASP A 245 7.87 -20.08 24.24
N VAL A 246 7.97 -19.65 22.98
CA VAL A 246 8.67 -20.42 21.93
C VAL A 246 10.16 -20.54 22.27
N LEU A 247 10.81 -19.44 22.61
CA LEU A 247 12.23 -19.42 22.97
C LEU A 247 12.51 -20.30 24.18
N LEU A 248 11.69 -20.27 25.23
CA LEU A 248 11.82 -21.10 26.43
C LEU A 248 11.68 -22.60 26.08
N ARG A 249 10.75 -22.96 25.20
CA ARG A 249 10.61 -24.35 24.71
C ARG A 249 11.84 -24.82 23.94
N ILE A 250 12.47 -23.94 23.14
CA ILE A 250 13.69 -24.27 22.40
C ILE A 250 14.88 -24.36 23.37
N ALA A 251 15.05 -23.38 24.25
CA ALA A 251 16.13 -23.33 25.22
C ALA A 251 16.15 -24.54 26.16
N GLY A 252 14.97 -25.06 26.54
CA GLY A 252 14.84 -26.30 27.31
C GLY A 252 15.38 -27.55 26.61
N LYS A 253 15.56 -27.51 25.28
CA LYS A 253 16.14 -28.60 24.48
C LYS A 253 17.62 -28.42 24.18
N LEU A 254 18.21 -27.27 24.52
CA LEU A 254 19.62 -26.97 24.25
C LEU A 254 20.55 -27.52 25.34
N ASN A 255 21.75 -27.93 24.94
CA ASN A 255 22.82 -28.26 25.88
C ASN A 255 23.33 -26.98 26.60
N PRO A 256 24.19 -27.09 27.64
CA PRO A 256 24.68 -25.92 28.39
C PRO A 256 25.35 -24.86 27.52
N ALA A 257 26.14 -25.25 26.51
CA ALA A 257 26.81 -24.31 25.61
C ALA A 257 25.82 -23.51 24.74
N GLY A 258 24.80 -24.18 24.19
CA GLY A 258 23.74 -23.50 23.41
C GLY A 258 22.89 -22.57 24.26
N ARG A 259 22.63 -22.93 25.54
CA ARG A 259 21.96 -22.01 26.48
C ARG A 259 22.81 -20.77 26.79
N GLY A 260 24.14 -20.92 26.87
CA GLY A 260 25.07 -19.80 27.00
C GLY A 260 24.97 -18.82 25.84
N GLN A 261 24.98 -19.31 24.60
CA GLN A 261 24.84 -18.48 23.39
C GLN A 261 23.52 -17.71 23.34
N VAL A 262 22.41 -18.35 23.72
CA VAL A 262 21.11 -17.67 23.80
C VAL A 262 21.11 -16.57 24.87
N ALA A 263 21.72 -16.83 26.03
CA ALA A 263 21.83 -15.85 27.10
C ALA A 263 22.69 -14.64 26.71
N GLU A 264 23.80 -14.85 26.00
CA GLU A 264 24.67 -13.76 25.50
C GLU A 264 23.92 -12.77 24.59
N VAL A 265 22.89 -13.22 23.88
CA VAL A 265 22.05 -12.37 23.01
C VAL A 265 20.87 -11.75 23.77
N LEU A 266 20.16 -12.54 24.57
CA LEU A 266 18.92 -12.08 25.22
C LEU A 266 19.18 -11.16 26.42
N VAL A 267 20.22 -11.42 27.21
CA VAL A 267 20.47 -10.64 28.44
C VAL A 267 20.70 -9.15 28.14
N PRO A 268 21.56 -8.75 27.18
CA PRO A 268 21.72 -7.34 26.82
C PRO A 268 20.42 -6.70 26.32
N ALA A 269 19.69 -7.39 25.43
CA ALA A 269 18.43 -6.89 24.89
C ALA A 269 17.38 -6.64 25.98
N PHE A 270 17.24 -7.55 26.94
CA PHE A 270 16.34 -7.36 28.08
C PHE A 270 16.82 -6.25 29.02
N ALA A 271 18.13 -6.08 29.21
CA ALA A 271 18.66 -5.00 30.03
C ALA A 271 18.33 -3.63 29.43
N GLU A 272 18.51 -3.45 28.11
CA GLU A 272 18.14 -2.22 27.40
C GLU A 272 16.65 -1.91 27.53
N VAL A 273 15.79 -2.91 27.36
CA VAL A 273 14.33 -2.75 27.55
C VAL A 273 14.00 -2.32 28.98
N MET A 274 14.62 -2.95 29.98
CA MET A 274 14.38 -2.62 31.38
C MET A 274 14.87 -1.22 31.75
N GLU A 275 15.98 -0.76 31.17
CA GLU A 275 16.50 0.60 31.37
C GLU A 275 15.52 1.65 30.82
N VAL A 276 14.93 1.41 29.65
CA VAL A 276 13.92 2.30 29.06
C VAL A 276 12.63 2.32 29.89
N LEU A 277 12.19 1.16 30.38
CA LEU A 277 10.95 1.05 31.16
C LEU A 277 11.09 1.55 32.60
N PHE A 278 12.28 1.43 33.17
CA PHE A 278 12.59 1.79 34.55
C PHE A 278 13.89 2.61 34.61
N PRO A 279 13.87 3.85 34.10
CA PRO A 279 15.06 4.69 34.11
C PRO A 279 15.54 4.87 35.54
N THR A 280 16.82 4.63 35.78
CA THR A 280 17.42 4.81 37.10
C THR A 280 17.40 6.32 37.42
N PRO A 281 16.88 6.74 38.60
CA PRO A 281 16.75 8.16 38.95
C PRO A 281 18.09 8.86 39.13
#